data_AF-A0A358Q8C3-F1
#
_entry.id   AF-A0A358Q8C3-F1
#
_cell.length_a   1.000
_cell.length_b   1.000
_cell.length_c   1.000
_cell.angle_alpha   90.00
_cell.angle_beta   90.00
_cell.angle_gamma   90.00
#
_symmetry.space_group_name_H-M   'P 1'
#
loop_
_entity.id
_entity.type
_entity.pdbx_description
1 polymer ?
#
loop_
_entity_poly.entity_id
_entity_poly.type
_entity_poly.pdbx_seq_one_letter_code
_entity_poly.pdbx_strand_id
1 'polypeptide(L)'
;MDKLLEKLKEYLHMETEIPFEEFSQYYQKLIAELNLTFNDLDNDARVKALYICSIVQSNAEARAKESKVNAKAFKKMSAKSGFWADAIKFNLGKSGMSPEEIEKATEEINENI
;
A
#
# COMPACT_ATOMS: atom_id res chain seq x y z
N MET A 1 7.32 1.39 8.93
CA MET A 1 7.05 0.81 7.59
C MET A 1 7.39 -0.68 7.46
N ASP A 2 8.58 -1.16 7.86
CA ASP A 2 8.97 -2.58 7.70
C ASP A 2 7.96 -3.59 8.28
N LYS A 3 7.48 -3.35 9.51
CA LYS A 3 6.46 -4.20 10.15
C LYS A 3 5.15 -4.30 9.35
N LEU A 4 4.77 -3.24 8.63
CA LEU A 4 3.60 -3.27 7.76
C LEU A 4 3.90 -4.11 6.52
N LEU A 5 5.09 -3.96 5.93
CA LEU A 5 5.51 -4.78 4.80
C LEU A 5 5.58 -6.27 5.16
N GLU A 6 6.21 -6.63 6.28
CA GLU A 6 6.27 -8.02 6.77
C GLU A 6 4.87 -8.61 6.92
N LYS A 7 3.94 -7.86 7.53
CA LYS A 7 2.57 -8.32 7.69
C LYS A 7 1.83 -8.45 6.34
N LEU A 8 2.10 -7.55 5.38
CA LEU A 8 1.57 -7.68 4.02
C LEU A 8 2.08 -8.96 3.35
N LYS A 9 3.37 -9.28 3.48
CA LYS A 9 3.95 -10.51 2.92
C LYS A 9 3.24 -11.74 3.45
N GLU A 10 3.01 -11.81 4.77
CA GLU A 10 2.23 -12.89 5.37
C GLU A 10 0.86 -13.06 4.69
N TYR A 11 0.15 -11.95 4.42
CA TYR A 11 -1.13 -12.01 3.72
C TYR A 11 -1.03 -12.44 2.26
N LEU A 12 0.02 -12.03 1.55
CA LEU A 12 0.24 -12.40 0.15
C LEU A 12 0.58 -13.89 -0.03
N HIS A 13 1.09 -14.55 1.03
CA HIS A 13 1.32 -16.00 1.04
C HIS A 13 0.09 -16.82 1.42
N MET A 14 -1.04 -16.19 1.78
CA MET A 14 -2.26 -16.91 2.11
C MET A 14 -3.01 -17.36 0.85
N GLU A 15 -3.56 -18.57 0.89
CA GLU A 15 -4.41 -19.10 -0.18
C GLU A 15 -5.84 -18.51 -0.15
N THR A 16 -6.24 -17.93 0.98
CA THR A 16 -7.59 -17.41 1.22
C THR A 16 -7.57 -15.91 1.48
N GLU A 17 -8.55 -15.20 0.93
CA GLU A 17 -8.76 -13.78 1.22
C GLU A 17 -9.04 -13.54 2.70
N ILE A 18 -8.35 -12.56 3.30
CA ILE A 18 -8.59 -12.15 4.68
C ILE A 18 -9.97 -11.48 4.87
N PRO A 19 -10.62 -11.63 6.04
CA PRO A 19 -11.89 -10.98 6.34
C PRO A 19 -11.84 -9.45 6.18
N PHE A 20 -13.01 -8.84 5.98
CA PHE A 20 -13.12 -7.38 5.82
C PHE A 20 -12.54 -6.61 7.01
N GLU A 21 -12.85 -7.05 8.23
CA GLU A 21 -12.40 -6.40 9.46
C GLU A 21 -10.87 -6.40 9.56
N GLU A 22 -10.23 -7.51 9.21
CA GLU A 22 -8.77 -7.63 9.25
C GLU A 22 -8.11 -6.74 8.20
N PHE A 23 -8.62 -6.76 6.96
CA PHE A 23 -8.14 -5.87 5.90
C PHE A 23 -8.32 -4.39 6.26
N SER A 24 -9.49 -4.04 6.82
CA SER A 24 -9.80 -2.67 7.26
C SER A 24 -8.85 -2.21 8.37
N GLN A 25 -8.55 -3.07 9.34
CA GLN A 25 -7.60 -2.77 10.41
C GLN A 25 -6.18 -2.58 9.88
N TYR A 26 -5.73 -3.43 8.94
CA TYR A 26 -4.42 -3.26 8.30
C TYR A 26 -4.33 -1.92 7.57
N TYR A 27 -5.34 -1.59 6.75
CA TYR A 27 -5.45 -0.30 6.08
C TYR A 27 -5.42 0.87 7.07
N GLN A 28 -6.16 0.81 8.18
CA GLN A 28 -6.17 1.88 9.19
C GLN A 28 -4.79 2.10 9.81
N LYS A 29 -4.04 1.03 10.10
CA LYS A 29 -2.67 1.13 10.61
C LYS A 29 -1.73 1.77 9.58
N LEU A 30 -1.84 1.38 8.31
CA LEU A 30 -1.08 1.98 7.22
C LEU A 30 -1.32 3.49 7.13
N ILE A 31 -2.59 3.91 7.11
CA ILE A 31 -2.93 5.33 7.01
C ILE A 31 -2.49 6.10 8.25
N ALA A 32 -2.61 5.53 9.44
CA ALA A 32 -2.14 6.14 10.67
C ALA A 32 -0.62 6.35 10.67
N GLU A 33 0.15 5.34 10.28
CA GLU A 33 1.61 5.42 10.11
C GLU A 33 1.97 6.53 9.12
N LEU A 34 1.38 6.52 7.92
CA LEU A 34 1.66 7.53 6.89
C LEU A 34 1.32 8.95 7.35
N ASN A 35 0.18 9.16 8.00
CA ASN A 35 -0.16 10.48 8.52
C ASN A 35 0.85 10.97 9.58
N LEU A 36 1.42 10.05 10.36
CA LEU A 36 2.32 10.39 11.47
C LEU A 36 3.76 10.60 11.01
N THR A 37 4.27 9.73 10.14
CA THR A 37 5.73 9.61 9.89
C THR A 37 6.15 9.96 8.47
N PHE A 38 5.23 10.26 7.55
CA PHE A 38 5.56 10.39 6.11
C PHE A 38 6.67 11.40 5.81
N ASN A 39 6.68 12.54 6.50
CA ASN A 39 7.69 13.58 6.29
C ASN A 39 9.10 13.12 6.68
N ASP A 40 9.21 12.15 7.59
CA ASP A 40 10.46 11.65 8.15
C ASP A 40 10.94 10.36 7.47
N LEU A 41 10.16 9.80 6.53
CA LEU A 41 10.56 8.61 5.80
C LEU A 41 11.71 8.92 4.84
N ASP A 42 12.72 8.05 4.84
CA ASP A 42 13.73 8.02 3.79
C ASP A 42 13.20 7.38 2.49
N ASN A 43 14.03 7.31 1.46
CA ASN A 43 13.61 6.79 0.17
C ASN A 43 13.30 5.29 0.20
N ASP A 44 14.04 4.48 0.96
CA ASP A 44 13.77 3.05 1.11
C ASP A 44 12.40 2.82 1.76
N ALA A 45 12.11 3.50 2.88
CA ALA A 45 10.83 3.41 3.55
C ALA A 45 9.68 3.96 2.69
N ARG A 46 9.93 4.97 1.85
CA ARG A 46 8.96 5.47 0.87
C ARG A 46 8.68 4.45 -0.24
N VAL A 47 9.69 3.77 -0.78
CA VAL A 47 9.47 2.71 -1.77
C VAL A 47 8.64 1.57 -1.17
N LYS A 48 8.94 1.15 0.07
CA LYS A 48 8.13 0.15 0.79
C LYS A 48 6.69 0.63 1.00
N ALA A 49 6.51 1.87 1.42
CA ALA A 49 5.19 2.47 1.59
C ALA A 49 4.41 2.53 0.28
N LEU A 50 5.08 2.86 -0.83
CA LEU A 50 4.49 2.89 -2.15
C LEU A 50 3.99 1.50 -2.56
N TYR A 51 4.84 0.48 -2.42
CA TYR A 51 4.47 -0.90 -2.72
C TYR A 51 3.22 -1.33 -1.93
N ILE A 52 3.21 -1.10 -0.60
CA ILE A 52 2.07 -1.44 0.25
C ILE A 52 0.80 -0.71 -0.19
N CYS A 53 0.88 0.60 -0.46
CA CYS A 53 -0.26 1.39 -0.94
C CYS A 53 -0.82 0.85 -2.25
N SER A 54 0.04 0.47 -3.20
CA SER A 54 -0.38 -0.09 -4.49
C SER A 54 -1.09 -1.44 -4.33
N ILE A 55 -0.61 -2.33 -3.46
CA ILE A 55 -1.27 -3.62 -3.17
C ILE A 55 -2.62 -3.40 -2.48
N VAL A 56 -2.68 -2.55 -1.45
CA VAL A 56 -3.95 -2.26 -0.75
C VAL A 56 -4.95 -1.59 -1.68
N GLN A 57 -4.49 -0.69 -2.55
CA GLN A 57 -5.34 -0.03 -3.54
C GLN A 57 -5.99 -1.03 -4.49
N SER A 58 -5.18 -1.89 -5.13
CA SER A 58 -5.66 -2.84 -6.15
C SER A 58 -6.55 -3.91 -5.54
N ASN A 59 -6.19 -4.43 -4.36
CA ASN A 59 -6.99 -5.42 -3.65
C ASN A 59 -8.33 -4.82 -3.19
N ALA A 60 -8.32 -3.61 -2.61
CA ALA A 60 -9.57 -2.92 -2.27
C ALA A 60 -10.44 -2.65 -3.51
N GLU A 61 -9.84 -2.31 -4.65
CA GLU A 61 -10.60 -2.12 -5.89
C GLU A 61 -11.27 -3.42 -6.37
N ALA A 62 -10.55 -4.53 -6.36
CA ALA A 62 -11.08 -5.84 -6.73
C ALA A 62 -12.24 -6.24 -5.79
N ARG A 63 -12.03 -6.16 -4.48
CA ARG A 63 -13.05 -6.48 -3.46
C ARG A 63 -14.27 -5.56 -3.52
N ALA A 64 -14.09 -4.30 -3.94
CA ALA A 64 -15.21 -3.39 -4.16
C ALA A 64 -16.14 -3.82 -5.30
N LYS A 65 -15.63 -4.54 -6.31
CA LYS A 65 -16.41 -5.04 -7.45
C LYS A 65 -17.26 -6.26 -7.05
N GLU A 66 -16.77 -7.06 -6.12
CA GLU A 66 -17.39 -8.33 -5.71
C GLU A 66 -18.30 -8.18 -4.49
N SER A 67 -17.98 -7.27 -3.56
CA SER A 67 -18.71 -7.10 -2.31
C SER A 67 -19.98 -6.25 -2.50
N LYS A 68 -21.15 -6.80 -2.16
CA LYS A 68 -22.41 -6.02 -2.08
C LYS A 68 -22.53 -5.19 -0.80
N VAL A 69 -21.93 -5.66 0.29
CA VAL A 69 -22.07 -5.07 1.63
C VAL A 69 -21.02 -3.99 1.88
N ASN A 70 -19.76 -4.27 1.56
CA ASN A 70 -18.62 -3.42 1.92
C ASN A 70 -18.06 -2.61 0.75
N ALA A 71 -18.71 -2.63 -0.42
CA ALA A 71 -18.27 -1.94 -1.65
C ALA A 71 -17.83 -0.50 -1.41
N LYS A 72 -18.62 0.27 -0.66
CA LYS A 72 -18.35 1.69 -0.37
C LYS A 72 -17.11 1.88 0.48
N ALA A 73 -16.88 0.99 1.46
CA ALA A 73 -15.70 1.05 2.31
C ALA A 73 -14.44 0.74 1.48
N PHE A 74 -14.47 -0.33 0.69
CA PHE A 74 -13.38 -0.69 -0.20
C PHE A 74 -13.04 0.40 -1.22
N LYS A 75 -14.05 1.03 -1.87
CA LYS A 75 -13.81 2.17 -2.78
C LYS A 75 -13.08 3.32 -2.09
N LYS A 76 -13.42 3.63 -0.84
CA LYS A 76 -12.73 4.66 -0.05
C LYS A 76 -11.30 4.27 0.28
N MET A 77 -11.07 3.01 0.68
CA MET A 77 -9.73 2.49 0.97
C MET A 77 -8.83 2.52 -0.27
N SER A 78 -9.37 2.10 -1.42
CA SER A 78 -8.68 2.14 -2.70
C SER A 78 -8.29 3.58 -3.07
N ALA A 79 -9.25 4.51 -3.05
CA ALA A 79 -9.00 5.92 -3.36
C ALA A 79 -7.96 6.56 -2.41
N LYS A 80 -8.02 6.29 -1.11
CA LYS A 80 -7.07 6.86 -0.14
C LYS A 80 -5.67 6.26 -0.28
N SER A 81 -5.56 4.97 -0.58
CA SER A 81 -4.28 4.31 -0.82
C SER A 81 -3.65 4.81 -2.13
N GLY A 82 -4.45 5.02 -3.18
CA GLY A 82 -4.00 5.65 -4.43
C GLY A 82 -3.50 7.08 -4.23
N PHE A 83 -4.24 7.90 -3.46
CA PHE A 83 -3.78 9.24 -3.09
C PHE A 83 -2.38 9.22 -2.43
N TRP A 84 -2.16 8.28 -1.51
CA TRP A 84 -0.86 8.14 -0.86
C TRP A 84 0.21 7.62 -1.82
N ALA A 85 -0.11 6.66 -2.69
CA ALA A 85 0.81 6.18 -3.71
C ALA A 85 1.30 7.33 -4.61
N ASP A 86 0.40 8.19 -5.07
CA ASP A 86 0.75 9.36 -5.89
C ASP A 86 1.62 10.37 -5.11
N ALA A 87 1.26 10.66 -3.86
CA ALA A 87 2.03 11.55 -3.00
C ALA A 87 3.45 11.02 -2.71
N ILE A 88 3.59 9.71 -2.51
CA ILE A 88 4.88 9.05 -2.29
C ILE A 88 5.72 9.09 -3.57
N LYS A 89 5.17 8.71 -4.73
CA LYS A 89 5.86 8.79 -6.03
C LYS A 89 6.38 10.20 -6.30
N PHE A 90 5.55 11.22 -6.04
CA PHE A 90 5.96 12.61 -6.18
C PHE A 90 7.15 12.98 -5.28
N ASN A 91 7.16 12.50 -4.02
CA ASN A 91 8.27 12.77 -3.10
C ASN A 91 9.55 12.02 -3.46
N LEU A 92 9.44 10.77 -3.92
CA LEU A 92 10.57 10.02 -4.47
C LEU A 92 11.16 10.74 -5.69
N GLY A 93 10.33 11.26 -6.59
CA GLY A 93 10.76 12.10 -7.70
C GLY A 93 11.47 13.37 -7.25
N LYS A 94 10.96 14.06 -6.23
CA LYS A 94 11.65 15.23 -5.63
C LYS A 94 12.99 14.90 -4.99
N SER A 95 13.17 13.67 -4.53
CA SER A 95 14.45 13.20 -3.99
C SER A 95 15.45 12.77 -5.07
N GLY A 96 15.04 12.80 -6.35
CA GLY A 96 15.90 12.55 -7.50
C GLY A 96 15.70 11.20 -8.18
N MET A 97 14.79 10.34 -7.70
CA MET A 97 14.51 9.07 -8.37
C MET A 97 13.69 9.27 -9.64
N SER A 98 14.08 8.59 -10.73
CA SER A 98 13.29 8.55 -11.95
C SER A 98 12.06 7.64 -11.79
N PRO A 99 11.02 7.78 -12.65
CA PRO A 99 9.90 6.85 -12.66
C PRO A 99 10.31 5.39 -12.81
N GLU A 100 11.30 5.10 -13.67
CA GLU A 100 11.82 3.77 -13.93
C GLU A 100 12.57 3.20 -12.71
N GLU A 101 13.32 4.03 -11.98
CA GLU A 101 13.97 3.63 -10.74
C GLU A 101 12.95 3.31 -9.64
N ILE A 102 11.87 4.08 -9.56
CA ILE A 102 10.78 3.83 -8.60
C ILE A 102 10.08 2.51 -8.94
N GLU A 103 9.74 2.29 -10.21
CA GLU A 103 9.11 1.05 -10.69
C GLU A 103 9.97 -0.16 -10.37
N LYS A 104 11.24 -0.13 -10.79
CA LYS A 104 12.20 -1.20 -10.52
C LYS A 104 12.33 -1.49 -9.03
N ALA A 105 12.44 -0.46 -8.19
CA ALA A 105 12.56 -0.67 -6.74
C ALA A 105 11.31 -1.32 -6.13
N THR A 106 10.11 -1.02 -6.65
CA THR A 106 8.87 -1.70 -6.23
C THR A 106 8.76 -3.13 -6.77
N GLU A 107 9.26 -3.40 -7.98
CA GLU A 107 9.34 -4.75 -8.56
C GLU A 107 10.29 -5.63 -7.76
N GLU A 108 11.47 -5.12 -7.38
CA GLU A 108 12.43 -5.84 -6.54
C GLU A 108 11.80 -6.24 -5.19
N ILE A 109 10.95 -5.40 -4.59
CA ILE A 109 10.20 -5.81 -3.40
C ILE A 109 9.29 -6.98 -3.72
N ASN A 110 8.54 -6.93 -4.83
CA ASN A 110 7.59 -7.95 -5.24
C ASN A 110 8.24 -9.31 -5.53
N GLU A 111 9.41 -9.31 -6.19
CA GLU A 111 10.17 -10.52 -6.52
C GLU A 111 10.75 -11.22 -5.27
N ASN A 112 10.91 -10.49 -4.18
CA ASN A 112 11.44 -10.98 -2.90
C ASN A 112 10.32 -11.26 -1.86
N ILE A 113 9.13 -11.61 -2.34
CA ILE A 113 7.99 -12.10 -1.55
C ILE A 113 7.71 -13.53 -2.00
#